data_AF-A0A847LI81-F1
#
_entry.id   AF-A0A847LI81-F1
#
_cell.length_a   1.000
_cell.length_b   1.000
_cell.length_c   1.000
_cell.angle_alpha   90.00
_cell.angle_beta   90.00
_cell.angle_gamma   90.00
#
_symmetry.space_group_name_H-M   'P 1'
#
loop_
_entity.id
_entity.type
_entity.pdbx_description
1 polymer ?
#
loop_
_entity_poly.entity_id
_entity_poly.type
_entity_poly.pdbx_seq_one_letter_code
_entity_poly.pdbx_strand_id
1 'polypeptide(L)'
;MAFPLRRLACLTVLLALTGLSVAAGPFADDPVSVAGSSSFASDSSPGEPEGKPSLWSRFTGAVRNGWSRVTTRLGKAIPDLKVPTSVTNSARIPGHDGPEFVCQGICHLPEAVLPPGPIARPTGPARYVLLSYYPVPEHTDEPSQLVVVEAATGKAVRRFGLYEGPGRPYTGHAGGVAVAGRYVWVASGWKLYGFGLEEVLDGLADAGARPAAAGRKLPASLRPVPALDLVADRIVEVDSKASFVSFDGTFLWVGDFVKASSGSFAPVAHHARNPFGWKTWIAGYRVDADGLPTTTRTYTFDDAGQARTGRRPDRLLYCRESVQGMAVCGSYVALSISYGAMNSKLAFYRNPFGKAGRQVTCQPAGQETTFKVEAWTLAEGVNWLETVKLPAGAEDLEYDGRSLYVTFEGGSPNYRQKWLSINPTVSITDCFYVLDPAKELR
;
A
#
# COMPACT_ATOMS: atom_id res chain seq x y z
N MET A 1 83.35 10.00 -30.92
CA MET A 1 83.11 8.79 -31.74
C MET A 1 81.96 8.00 -31.13
N ALA A 2 81.01 7.61 -31.98
CA ALA A 2 79.98 6.58 -31.80
C ALA A 2 78.97 6.67 -30.62
N PHE A 3 77.73 7.05 -30.97
CA PHE A 3 76.48 6.46 -30.43
C PHE A 3 76.37 4.99 -30.88
N PRO A 4 75.62 4.07 -30.19
CA PRO A 4 74.15 4.14 -30.18
C PRO A 4 73.38 3.55 -28.96
N LEU A 5 72.20 4.15 -28.71
CA LEU A 5 70.87 3.56 -28.44
C LEU A 5 70.70 2.26 -27.59
N ARG A 6 69.90 2.32 -26.50
CA ARG A 6 68.50 1.81 -26.45
C ARG A 6 67.82 1.82 -25.05
N ARG A 7 66.57 2.32 -25.06
CA ARG A 7 65.35 1.88 -24.34
C ARG A 7 65.05 2.40 -22.92
N LEU A 8 64.18 3.41 -22.95
CA LEU A 8 63.08 3.73 -22.04
C LEU A 8 62.30 2.48 -21.59
N ALA A 9 62.02 2.36 -20.29
CA ALA A 9 60.88 1.61 -19.76
C ALA A 9 60.18 2.49 -18.70
N CYS A 10 58.95 2.88 -19.02
CA CYS A 10 58.04 3.60 -18.12
C CYS A 10 57.67 2.71 -16.93
N LEU A 11 57.80 3.28 -15.73
CA LEU A 11 57.26 2.72 -14.49
C LEU A 11 55.76 3.05 -14.43
N THR A 12 54.90 2.09 -14.74
CA THR A 12 53.46 2.20 -14.51
C THR A 12 53.17 1.94 -13.03
N VAL A 13 52.74 2.97 -12.31
CA VAL A 13 52.18 2.84 -10.96
C VAL A 13 50.81 2.17 -11.09
N LEU A 14 50.72 0.90 -10.69
CA LEU A 14 49.45 0.19 -10.54
C LEU A 14 48.83 0.60 -9.20
N LEU A 15 47.90 1.55 -9.22
CA LEU A 15 46.97 1.78 -8.11
C LEU A 15 45.98 0.61 -8.08
N ALA A 16 46.19 -0.32 -7.16
CA ALA A 16 45.21 -1.35 -6.82
C ALA A 16 44.03 -0.67 -6.10
N LEU A 17 43.04 -0.24 -6.87
CA LEU A 17 41.69 0.04 -6.37
C LEU A 17 41.08 -1.30 -5.93
N THR A 18 41.29 -1.66 -4.68
CA THR A 18 40.47 -2.66 -4.01
C THR A 18 39.08 -2.06 -3.84
N GLY A 19 38.20 -2.38 -4.79
CA GLY A 19 36.78 -2.09 -4.68
C GLY A 19 36.22 -2.87 -3.48
N LEU A 20 36.17 -2.21 -2.32
CA LEU A 20 35.28 -2.61 -1.24
C LEU A 20 33.85 -2.47 -1.78
N SER A 21 33.30 -3.56 -2.30
CA SER A 21 31.86 -3.67 -2.49
C SER A 21 31.25 -3.68 -1.08
N VAL A 22 30.87 -2.51 -0.59
CA VAL A 22 29.96 -2.42 0.54
C VAL A 22 28.68 -3.08 0.05
N ALA A 23 28.39 -4.29 0.54
CA ALA A 23 27.16 -4.98 0.22
C ALA A 23 26.00 -4.01 0.52
N ALA A 24 25.20 -3.71 -0.49
CA ALA A 24 24.04 -2.84 -0.34
C ALA A 24 23.11 -3.48 0.70
N GLY A 25 22.67 -2.70 1.70
CA GLY A 25 21.76 -3.20 2.73
C GLY A 25 20.45 -3.75 2.14
N PRO A 26 19.68 -4.57 2.87
CA PRO A 26 18.49 -5.26 2.35
C PRO A 26 17.38 -4.31 1.87
N PHE A 27 17.49 -3.03 2.21
CA PHE A 27 16.56 -1.98 1.82
C PHE A 27 17.14 -0.95 0.84
N ALA A 28 18.36 -1.14 0.34
CA ALA A 28 18.89 -0.30 -0.72
C ALA A 28 17.97 -0.36 -1.96
N ASP A 29 17.77 0.79 -2.58
CA ASP A 29 17.01 0.86 -3.83
C ASP A 29 17.92 0.41 -4.98
N ASP A 30 17.38 -0.39 -5.90
CA ASP A 30 18.11 -0.74 -7.12
C ASP A 30 18.39 0.55 -7.91
N PRO A 31 19.60 0.75 -8.45
CA PRO A 31 19.90 1.95 -9.23
C PRO A 31 18.98 2.04 -10.46
N VAL A 32 18.16 3.09 -10.52
CA VAL A 32 17.31 3.37 -11.69
C VAL A 32 18.11 4.17 -12.70
N SER A 33 18.34 3.61 -13.89
CA SER A 33 18.84 4.37 -15.03
C SER A 33 17.71 5.24 -15.60
N VAL A 34 17.61 6.48 -15.13
CA VAL A 34 16.71 7.47 -15.73
C VAL A 34 17.31 7.92 -17.06
N ALA A 35 16.65 7.60 -18.18
CA ALA A 35 16.96 8.27 -19.44
C ALA A 35 16.58 9.75 -19.28
N GLY A 36 17.59 10.63 -19.26
CA GLY A 36 17.45 12.00 -18.79
C GLY A 36 16.34 12.81 -19.45
N SER A 37 15.54 13.48 -18.63
CA SER A 37 14.83 14.70 -19.00
C SER A 37 15.12 15.77 -17.95
N SER A 38 15.60 16.91 -18.43
CA SER A 38 16.08 18.08 -17.69
C SER A 38 15.10 18.61 -16.64
N SER A 39 15.68 19.02 -15.51
CA SER A 39 15.06 19.79 -14.43
C SER A 39 14.40 21.08 -14.92
N PHE A 40 13.16 21.34 -14.53
CA PHE A 40 12.58 22.68 -14.51
C PHE A 40 12.30 23.09 -13.07
N ALA A 41 13.05 24.08 -12.60
CA ALA A 41 12.71 24.87 -11.42
C ALA A 41 11.62 25.87 -11.83
N SER A 42 10.58 26.02 -11.01
CA SER A 42 9.58 27.06 -11.14
C SER A 42 9.78 28.08 -10.03
N ASP A 43 10.08 29.32 -10.42
CA ASP A 43 9.93 30.48 -9.55
C ASP A 43 8.82 31.39 -10.10
N SER A 44 8.31 32.21 -9.19
CA SER A 44 7.03 32.92 -9.06
C SER A 44 6.54 33.91 -10.16
N SER A 45 5.21 34.08 -10.16
CA SER A 45 4.18 34.91 -10.89
C SER A 45 4.45 36.43 -11.13
N PRO A 46 3.51 37.26 -11.69
CA PRO A 46 2.27 37.04 -12.50
C PRO A 46 2.14 37.95 -13.77
N GLY A 47 1.18 37.64 -14.66
CA GLY A 47 0.60 38.62 -15.61
C GLY A 47 -0.03 38.02 -16.88
N GLU A 48 -1.35 38.14 -17.02
CA GLU A 48 -2.11 38.04 -18.29
C GLU A 48 -2.20 39.44 -18.97
N PRO A 49 -2.53 39.61 -20.29
CA PRO A 49 -3.49 38.79 -21.07
C PRO A 49 -3.20 38.52 -22.58
N GLU A 50 -4.08 37.66 -23.13
CA GLU A 50 -4.59 37.52 -24.52
C GLU A 50 -3.74 36.95 -25.70
N GLY A 51 -4.19 35.79 -26.19
CA GLY A 51 -4.53 35.58 -27.60
C GLY A 51 -3.46 35.05 -28.58
N LYS A 52 -3.24 33.72 -28.61
CA LYS A 52 -2.81 32.90 -29.78
C LYS A 52 -2.84 31.39 -29.45
N PRO A 53 -3.05 30.49 -30.43
CA PRO A 53 -3.27 29.07 -30.18
C PRO A 53 -2.04 28.42 -29.51
N SER A 54 -2.28 27.62 -28.47
CA SER A 54 -1.23 27.09 -27.61
C SER A 54 -0.34 26.07 -28.31
N LEU A 55 0.94 26.10 -27.93
CA LEU A 55 2.02 25.16 -28.28
C LEU A 55 1.64 23.68 -28.09
N TRP A 56 0.58 23.39 -27.33
CA TRP A 56 0.04 22.05 -27.11
C TRP A 56 -0.52 21.40 -28.38
N SER A 57 -1.09 22.16 -29.32
CA SER A 57 -1.61 21.60 -30.58
C SER A 57 -0.51 21.17 -31.56
N ARG A 58 0.73 21.66 -31.37
CA ARG A 58 1.92 21.23 -32.14
C ARG A 58 2.70 20.11 -31.45
N PHE A 59 2.49 19.90 -30.14
CA PHE A 59 3.12 18.83 -29.37
C PHE A 59 2.42 17.46 -29.59
N THR A 60 1.10 17.45 -29.77
CA THR A 60 0.32 16.20 -29.96
C THR A 60 0.60 15.49 -31.30
N GLY A 61 1.02 16.23 -32.33
CA GLY A 61 1.36 15.66 -33.65
C GLY A 61 2.72 14.97 -33.71
N ALA A 62 3.73 15.49 -32.99
CA ALA A 62 5.08 14.94 -33.02
C ALA A 62 5.24 13.71 -32.10
N VAL A 63 4.51 13.67 -30.98
CA VAL A 63 4.52 12.54 -30.03
C VAL A 63 3.90 11.27 -30.65
N ARG A 64 2.85 11.42 -31.47
CA ARG A 64 2.16 10.28 -32.10
C ARG A 64 3.00 9.56 -33.16
N ASN A 65 3.84 10.29 -33.90
CA ASN A 65 4.64 9.71 -35.00
C ASN A 65 5.99 9.15 -34.54
N GLY A 66 6.54 9.61 -33.40
CA GLY A 66 7.72 9.00 -32.77
C GLY A 66 7.41 7.69 -32.04
N TRP A 67 6.21 7.58 -31.47
CA TRP A 67 5.80 6.43 -30.65
C TRP A 67 5.54 5.15 -31.44
N SER A 68 5.00 5.21 -32.66
CA SER A 68 4.78 4.00 -33.48
C SER A 68 6.08 3.25 -33.81
N ARG A 69 7.22 3.96 -33.85
CA ARG A 69 8.54 3.36 -34.09
C ARG A 69 9.18 2.78 -32.83
N VAL A 70 8.78 3.24 -31.65
CA VAL A 70 9.26 2.75 -30.35
C VAL A 70 8.44 1.55 -29.87
N THR A 71 7.12 1.56 -30.08
CA THR A 71 6.24 0.43 -29.73
C THR A 71 6.51 -0.81 -30.60
N THR A 72 6.98 -0.63 -31.84
CA THR A 72 7.35 -1.76 -32.72
C THR A 72 8.70 -2.39 -32.33
N ARG A 73 9.53 -1.73 -31.51
CA ARG A 73 10.82 -2.24 -31.02
C ARG A 73 10.83 -2.71 -29.55
N LEU A 74 9.76 -2.44 -28.80
CA LEU A 74 9.58 -2.86 -27.40
C LEU A 74 8.58 -4.02 -27.25
N GLY A 75 8.59 -4.96 -28.20
CA GLY A 75 8.07 -6.32 -27.99
C GLY A 75 9.01 -7.18 -27.13
N LYS A 76 9.76 -6.57 -26.21
CA LYS A 76 10.64 -7.29 -25.26
C LYS A 76 9.85 -7.52 -23.99
N ALA A 77 9.74 -8.80 -23.63
CA ALA A 77 9.10 -9.29 -22.42
C ALA A 77 9.45 -8.39 -21.22
N ILE A 78 8.42 -7.97 -20.49
CA ILE A 78 8.56 -7.37 -19.16
C ILE A 78 9.44 -8.35 -18.36
N PRO A 79 10.53 -7.90 -17.72
CA PRO A 79 11.33 -8.80 -16.91
C PRO A 79 10.46 -9.31 -15.76
N ASP A 80 10.03 -10.57 -15.87
CA ASP A 80 9.34 -11.27 -14.80
C ASP A 80 10.32 -11.37 -13.63
N LEU A 81 10.04 -10.64 -12.55
CA LEU A 81 10.55 -11.05 -11.26
C LEU A 81 10.01 -12.45 -11.04
N LYS A 82 10.91 -13.42 -10.85
CA LYS A 82 10.51 -14.77 -10.48
C LYS A 82 9.61 -14.67 -9.25
N VAL A 83 8.36 -15.11 -9.39
CA VAL A 83 7.39 -15.14 -8.29
C VAL A 83 8.05 -15.82 -7.08
N PRO A 84 8.02 -15.22 -5.89
CA PRO A 84 8.66 -15.80 -4.71
C PRO A 84 8.17 -17.24 -4.46
N THR A 85 9.06 -18.12 -4.04
CA THR A 85 8.74 -19.55 -3.85
C THR A 85 7.74 -19.80 -2.72
N SER A 86 7.55 -18.83 -1.83
CA SER A 86 6.49 -18.86 -0.82
C SER A 86 5.10 -18.58 -1.35
N VAL A 87 4.95 -18.02 -2.55
CA VAL A 87 3.63 -17.80 -3.16
C VAL A 87 3.00 -19.16 -3.41
N THR A 88 1.99 -19.48 -2.60
CA THR A 88 1.25 -20.75 -2.66
C THR A 88 0.05 -20.67 -3.59
N ASN A 89 -0.46 -19.47 -3.80
CA ASN A 89 -1.52 -19.18 -4.74
C ASN A 89 -1.37 -17.74 -5.25
N SER A 90 -1.80 -17.50 -6.47
CA SER A 90 -1.93 -16.17 -7.04
C SER A 90 -3.13 -16.15 -7.97
N ALA A 91 -3.85 -15.04 -7.96
CA ALA A 91 -5.04 -14.88 -8.78
C ALA A 91 -5.13 -13.45 -9.30
N ARG A 92 -5.70 -13.30 -10.50
CA ARG A 92 -5.84 -12.00 -11.15
C ARG A 92 -6.70 -11.07 -10.29
N ILE A 93 -6.27 -9.82 -10.16
CA ILE A 93 -7.04 -8.74 -9.55
C ILE A 93 -8.04 -8.25 -10.61
N PRO A 94 -9.35 -8.44 -10.41
CA PRO A 94 -10.35 -7.86 -11.29
C PRO A 94 -10.32 -6.33 -11.18
N GLY A 95 -10.73 -5.63 -12.24
CA GLY A 95 -10.67 -4.18 -12.34
C GLY A 95 -9.40 -3.63 -13.00
N HIS A 96 -8.29 -4.38 -12.99
CA HIS A 96 -7.03 -3.95 -13.64
C HIS A 96 -7.07 -3.96 -15.18
N ASP A 97 -8.16 -4.44 -15.78
CA ASP A 97 -8.41 -4.36 -17.22
C ASP A 97 -8.96 -2.99 -17.67
N GLY A 98 -9.17 -2.05 -16.74
CA GLY A 98 -9.63 -0.69 -17.04
C GLY A 98 -9.07 0.35 -16.06
N PRO A 99 -9.07 1.65 -16.43
CA PRO A 99 -8.51 2.71 -15.60
C PRO A 99 -9.49 3.26 -14.55
N GLU A 100 -10.74 2.78 -14.52
CA GLU A 100 -11.82 3.33 -13.68
C GLU A 100 -11.54 3.20 -12.18
N PHE A 101 -10.83 2.14 -11.78
CA PHE A 101 -10.50 1.88 -10.37
C PHE A 101 -9.03 1.50 -10.20
N VAL A 102 -8.54 1.70 -8.98
CA VAL A 102 -7.26 1.18 -8.51
C VAL A 102 -7.51 0.32 -7.28
N CYS A 103 -6.98 -0.90 -7.28
CA CYS A 103 -7.01 -1.80 -6.12
C CYS A 103 -5.95 -1.38 -5.11
N GLN A 104 -6.29 -1.35 -3.82
CA GLN A 104 -5.41 -0.89 -2.75
C GLN A 104 -5.36 -1.87 -1.57
N GLY A 105 -6.52 -2.28 -1.05
CA GLY A 105 -6.61 -3.15 0.12
C GLY A 105 -6.85 -4.63 -0.22
N ILE A 106 -6.47 -5.51 0.69
CA ILE A 106 -6.77 -6.95 0.61
C ILE A 106 -7.00 -7.55 2.00
N CYS A 107 -8.08 -8.30 2.14
CA CYS A 107 -8.38 -9.08 3.34
C CYS A 107 -8.91 -10.47 2.94
N HIS A 108 -8.68 -11.48 3.77
CA HIS A 108 -9.41 -12.73 3.63
C HIS A 108 -10.86 -12.51 4.13
N LEU A 109 -11.85 -13.05 3.43
CA LEU A 109 -13.24 -12.94 3.89
C LEU A 109 -13.60 -14.18 4.71
N PRO A 110 -13.86 -14.06 6.03
CA PRO A 110 -14.33 -15.18 6.83
C PRO A 110 -15.73 -15.62 6.39
N GLU A 111 -16.09 -16.88 6.62
CA GLU A 111 -17.39 -17.44 6.23
C GLU A 111 -18.53 -17.06 7.19
N ALA A 112 -18.19 -16.49 8.36
CA ALA A 112 -19.12 -16.06 9.38
C ALA A 112 -18.52 -14.90 10.19
N VAL A 113 -19.38 -14.21 10.95
CA VAL A 113 -18.93 -13.28 11.98
C VAL A 113 -18.21 -14.06 13.08
N LEU A 114 -16.95 -13.72 13.31
CA LEU A 114 -16.14 -14.30 14.37
C LEU A 114 -15.84 -13.23 15.43
N PRO A 115 -16.03 -13.52 16.73
CA PRO A 115 -15.64 -12.57 17.75
C PRO A 115 -14.12 -12.35 17.71
N PRO A 116 -13.64 -11.12 17.96
CA PRO A 116 -12.23 -10.84 18.18
C PRO A 116 -11.61 -11.78 19.21
N GLY A 117 -10.41 -12.24 18.89
CA GLY A 117 -9.61 -13.16 19.68
C GLY A 117 -8.38 -13.58 18.89
N PRO A 118 -7.46 -14.38 19.48
CA PRO A 118 -6.31 -14.88 18.77
C PRO A 118 -6.71 -15.53 17.45
N ILE A 119 -6.08 -15.12 16.34
CA ILE A 119 -6.40 -15.66 15.01
C ILE A 119 -6.09 -17.16 15.01
N ALA A 120 -7.16 -17.96 14.97
CA ALA A 120 -7.06 -19.40 14.88
C ALA A 120 -6.54 -19.78 13.49
N ARG A 121 -5.55 -20.67 13.43
CA ARG A 121 -5.04 -21.17 12.15
C ARG A 121 -6.18 -21.88 11.39
N PRO A 122 -6.53 -21.44 10.17
CA PRO A 122 -7.61 -22.05 9.41
C PRO A 122 -7.23 -23.46 8.95
N THR A 123 -8.23 -24.32 8.84
CA THR A 123 -8.08 -25.72 8.40
C THR A 123 -7.73 -25.82 6.91
N GLY A 124 -8.11 -24.81 6.12
CA GLY A 124 -7.88 -24.71 4.69
C GLY A 124 -7.50 -23.29 4.26
N PRO A 125 -7.21 -23.07 2.97
CA PRO A 125 -7.09 -21.72 2.42
C PRO A 125 -8.44 -20.99 2.46
N ALA A 126 -8.43 -19.67 2.56
CA ALA A 126 -9.65 -18.88 2.43
C ALA A 126 -10.29 -19.11 1.06
N ARG A 127 -11.62 -19.27 1.04
CA ARG A 127 -12.39 -19.39 -0.21
C ARG A 127 -12.47 -18.07 -0.95
N TYR A 128 -12.65 -16.98 -0.20
CA TYR A 128 -12.85 -15.65 -0.73
C TYR A 128 -11.84 -14.66 -0.16
N VAL A 129 -11.43 -13.71 -0.99
CA VAL A 129 -10.72 -12.50 -0.59
C VAL A 129 -11.59 -11.29 -0.87
N LEU A 130 -11.43 -10.26 -0.06
CA LEU A 130 -12.07 -8.97 -0.19
C LEU A 130 -11.02 -7.95 -0.63
N LEU A 131 -11.27 -7.28 -1.74
CA LEU A 131 -10.38 -6.26 -2.29
C LEU A 131 -11.05 -4.90 -2.21
N SER A 132 -10.33 -3.86 -1.79
CA SER A 132 -10.83 -2.48 -1.81
C SER A 132 -10.30 -1.70 -3.00
N TYR A 133 -11.15 -0.82 -3.53
CA TYR A 133 -10.86 0.00 -4.70
C TYR A 133 -11.29 1.43 -4.48
N TYR A 134 -10.48 2.38 -4.95
CA TYR A 134 -10.91 3.77 -5.09
C TYR A 134 -11.17 4.12 -6.55
N PRO A 135 -12.14 5.00 -6.81
CA PRO A 135 -12.48 5.44 -8.16
C PRO A 135 -11.43 6.44 -8.65
N VAL A 136 -11.15 6.41 -9.95
CA VAL A 136 -10.40 7.46 -10.63
C VAL A 136 -11.41 8.43 -11.24
N PRO A 137 -11.58 9.67 -10.70
CA PRO A 137 -12.68 10.56 -11.06
C PRO A 137 -12.73 10.95 -12.55
N GLU A 138 -11.58 10.93 -13.24
CA GLU A 138 -11.50 11.16 -14.68
C GLU A 138 -12.15 10.04 -15.51
N HIS A 139 -12.34 8.87 -14.90
CA HIS A 139 -12.76 7.64 -15.57
C HIS A 139 -14.08 7.09 -15.04
N THR A 140 -14.46 7.37 -13.80
CA THR A 140 -15.71 6.89 -13.21
C THR A 140 -16.27 7.83 -12.14
N ASP A 141 -17.59 7.82 -11.99
CA ASP A 141 -18.37 8.51 -10.96
C ASP A 141 -18.92 7.54 -9.89
N GLU A 142 -18.53 6.27 -9.98
CA GLU A 142 -18.86 5.27 -8.99
C GLU A 142 -18.26 5.59 -7.60
N PRO A 143 -18.91 5.19 -6.50
CA PRO A 143 -18.25 5.17 -5.21
C PRO A 143 -17.07 4.20 -5.19
N SER A 144 -16.17 4.35 -4.22
CA SER A 144 -15.20 3.33 -3.84
C SER A 144 -15.92 2.00 -3.59
N GLN A 145 -15.22 0.90 -3.87
CA GLN A 145 -15.82 -0.43 -3.92
C GLN A 145 -15.10 -1.39 -2.98
N LEU A 146 -15.86 -2.33 -2.42
CA LEU A 146 -15.33 -3.63 -2.02
C LEU A 146 -15.73 -4.67 -3.06
N VAL A 147 -14.80 -5.54 -3.45
CA VAL A 147 -15.07 -6.64 -4.40
C VAL A 147 -14.68 -7.95 -3.74
N VAL A 148 -15.64 -8.88 -3.68
CA VAL A 148 -15.39 -10.26 -3.24
C VAL A 148 -14.91 -11.06 -4.44
N VAL A 149 -13.78 -11.72 -4.27
CA VAL A 149 -13.08 -12.50 -5.30
C VAL A 149 -12.87 -13.91 -4.79
N GLU A 150 -13.15 -14.92 -5.62
CA GLU A 150 -12.78 -16.29 -5.33
C GLU A 150 -11.26 -16.43 -5.34
N ALA A 151 -10.68 -16.80 -4.18
CA ALA A 151 -9.24 -16.75 -3.96
C ALA A 151 -8.46 -17.66 -4.94
N ALA A 152 -9.03 -18.81 -5.29
CA ALA A 152 -8.38 -19.79 -6.16
C ALA A 152 -8.34 -19.38 -7.64
N THR A 153 -9.32 -18.59 -8.11
CA THR A 153 -9.51 -18.32 -9.54
C THR A 153 -9.32 -16.85 -9.92
N GLY A 154 -9.43 -15.93 -8.96
CA GLY A 154 -9.44 -14.49 -9.22
C GLY A 154 -10.77 -13.99 -9.79
N LYS A 155 -11.81 -14.83 -9.83
CA LYS A 155 -13.13 -14.44 -10.33
C LYS A 155 -13.85 -13.56 -9.30
N ALA A 156 -14.18 -12.33 -9.70
CA ALA A 156 -15.10 -11.48 -8.94
C ALA A 156 -16.50 -12.12 -8.88
N VAL A 157 -17.08 -12.19 -7.68
CA VAL A 157 -18.39 -12.81 -7.44
C VAL A 157 -19.41 -11.82 -6.88
N ARG A 158 -18.97 -10.76 -6.21
CA ARG A 158 -19.82 -9.70 -5.66
C ARG A 158 -19.05 -8.38 -5.62
N ARG A 159 -19.75 -7.26 -5.78
CA ARG A 159 -19.21 -5.93 -5.49
C ARG A 159 -20.15 -5.13 -4.60
N PHE A 160 -19.58 -4.20 -3.86
CA PHE A 160 -20.27 -3.36 -2.90
C PHE A 160 -19.84 -1.91 -3.09
N GLY A 161 -20.77 -1.03 -3.46
CA GLY A 161 -20.53 0.41 -3.46
C GLY A 161 -20.52 0.95 -2.04
N LEU A 162 -19.52 1.75 -1.69
CA LEU A 162 -19.35 2.24 -0.33
C LEU A 162 -19.96 3.63 -0.16
N TYR A 163 -20.70 3.82 0.93
CA TYR A 163 -21.36 5.07 1.26
C TYR A 163 -21.06 5.50 2.70
N GLU A 164 -20.78 6.78 2.93
CA GLU A 164 -20.57 7.34 4.28
C GLU A 164 -21.89 7.56 5.03
N GLY A 165 -23.00 7.41 4.33
CA GLY A 165 -24.36 7.58 4.82
C GLY A 165 -25.35 7.43 3.66
N PRO A 166 -26.65 7.35 3.94
CA PRO A 166 -27.66 7.18 2.89
C PRO A 166 -27.50 8.23 1.79
N GLY A 167 -27.28 7.78 0.55
CA GLY A 167 -27.13 8.65 -0.62
C GLY A 167 -25.83 9.47 -0.69
N ARG A 168 -24.88 9.25 0.22
CA ARG A 168 -23.57 9.93 0.23
C ARG A 168 -22.47 8.97 -0.21
N PRO A 169 -22.13 8.90 -1.51
CA PRO A 169 -21.10 7.99 -2.00
C PRO A 169 -19.76 8.34 -1.38
N TYR A 170 -19.05 7.32 -0.91
CA TYR A 170 -17.68 7.45 -0.45
C TYR A 170 -16.74 7.31 -1.65
N THR A 171 -15.89 8.30 -1.91
CA THR A 171 -14.96 8.34 -3.06
C THR A 171 -13.49 8.42 -2.65
N GLY A 172 -13.21 8.18 -1.35
CA GLY A 172 -11.85 8.22 -0.83
C GLY A 172 -11.02 6.98 -1.22
N HIS A 173 -9.75 7.01 -0.84
CA HIS A 173 -8.72 6.07 -1.30
C HIS A 173 -8.95 4.60 -0.91
N ALA A 174 -9.75 4.32 0.13
CA ALA A 174 -9.99 2.96 0.62
C ALA A 174 -8.69 2.13 0.75
N GLY A 175 -7.66 2.70 1.37
CA GLY A 175 -6.26 2.27 1.25
C GLY A 175 -5.90 0.93 1.90
N GLY A 176 -6.70 0.47 2.87
CA GLY A 176 -6.58 -0.88 3.41
C GLY A 176 -7.92 -1.40 3.89
N VAL A 177 -8.03 -2.73 4.02
CA VAL A 177 -9.24 -3.40 4.47
C VAL A 177 -8.92 -4.52 5.44
N ALA A 178 -9.66 -4.59 6.55
CA ALA A 178 -9.53 -5.63 7.55
C ALA A 178 -10.90 -6.05 8.07
N VAL A 179 -11.04 -7.31 8.50
CA VAL A 179 -12.27 -7.79 9.15
C VAL A 179 -12.02 -7.99 10.64
N ALA A 180 -12.82 -7.31 11.47
CA ALA A 180 -12.77 -7.47 12.93
C ALA A 180 -14.20 -7.55 13.48
N GLY A 181 -14.53 -8.67 14.12
CA GLY A 181 -15.86 -8.87 14.70
C GLY A 181 -16.96 -8.76 13.65
N ARG A 182 -17.91 -7.85 13.90
CA ARG A 182 -19.07 -7.58 13.05
C ARG A 182 -18.78 -6.62 11.89
N TYR A 183 -17.55 -6.12 11.76
CA TYR A 183 -17.23 -5.05 10.82
C TYR A 183 -16.16 -5.44 9.80
N VAL A 184 -16.39 -5.00 8.57
CA VAL A 184 -15.35 -4.76 7.56
C VAL A 184 -14.87 -3.32 7.73
N TRP A 185 -13.63 -3.14 8.15
CA TRP A 185 -13.01 -1.85 8.34
C TRP A 185 -12.23 -1.45 7.08
N VAL A 186 -12.52 -0.25 6.57
CA VAL A 186 -11.78 0.37 5.46
C VAL A 186 -11.05 1.59 5.98
N ALA A 187 -9.72 1.63 5.79
CA ALA A 187 -8.88 2.76 6.19
C ALA A 187 -8.82 3.82 5.10
N SER A 188 -9.09 5.08 5.46
CA SER A 188 -8.83 6.20 4.57
C SER A 188 -8.97 7.55 5.24
N GLY A 189 -8.08 8.48 4.89
CA GLY A 189 -8.28 9.90 5.08
C GLY A 189 -8.59 10.24 6.53
N TRP A 190 -7.79 9.72 7.46
CA TRP A 190 -7.90 9.92 8.91
C TRP A 190 -9.05 9.17 9.60
N LYS A 191 -9.68 8.23 8.90
CA LYS A 191 -10.83 7.50 9.41
C LYS A 191 -10.74 6.00 9.11
N LEU A 192 -11.36 5.22 9.98
CA LEU A 192 -11.81 3.86 9.70
C LEU A 192 -13.32 3.90 9.46
N TYR A 193 -13.75 3.37 8.32
CA TYR A 193 -15.16 3.18 7.97
C TYR A 193 -15.53 1.73 8.21
N GLY A 194 -16.45 1.47 9.14
CA GLY A 194 -16.92 0.15 9.49
C GLY A 194 -18.24 -0.16 8.79
N PHE A 195 -18.23 -1.16 7.92
CA PHE A 195 -19.40 -1.71 7.23
C PHE A 195 -19.79 -3.05 7.85
N GLY A 196 -21.08 -3.38 7.89
CA GLY A 196 -21.55 -4.64 8.47
C GLY A 196 -21.03 -5.87 7.71
N LEU A 197 -20.30 -6.75 8.41
CA LEU A 197 -19.83 -8.02 7.83
C LEU A 197 -21.00 -8.96 7.48
N GLU A 198 -22.05 -9.00 8.31
CA GLU A 198 -23.26 -9.79 8.01
C GLU A 198 -23.89 -9.36 6.68
N GLU A 199 -23.97 -8.06 6.40
CA GLU A 199 -24.50 -7.53 5.14
C GLU A 199 -23.65 -7.95 3.93
N VAL A 200 -22.32 -8.00 4.08
CA VAL A 200 -21.40 -8.52 3.05
C VAL A 200 -21.65 -10.01 2.80
N LEU A 201 -21.82 -10.81 3.85
CA LEU A 201 -22.03 -12.25 3.74
C LEU A 201 -23.41 -12.59 3.16
N ASP A 202 -24.46 -11.90 3.63
CA ASP A 202 -25.81 -12.03 3.10
C ASP A 202 -25.87 -11.59 1.63
N GLY A 203 -25.23 -10.46 1.32
CA GLY A 203 -25.10 -9.97 -0.05
C GLY A 203 -24.35 -10.93 -0.96
N LEU A 204 -23.34 -11.63 -0.45
CA LEU A 204 -22.62 -12.68 -1.18
C LEU A 204 -23.55 -13.87 -1.50
N ALA A 205 -24.38 -14.29 -0.54
CA ALA A 205 -25.32 -15.40 -0.67
C ALA A 205 -26.57 -15.08 -1.52
N ASP A 206 -26.90 -13.81 -1.72
CA ASP A 206 -28.08 -13.41 -2.49
C ASP A 206 -27.99 -13.79 -3.98
N ALA A 207 -28.73 -14.83 -4.36
CA ALA A 207 -28.86 -15.30 -5.74
C ALA A 207 -29.71 -14.37 -6.64
N GLY A 208 -30.49 -13.46 -6.04
CA GLY A 208 -31.33 -12.50 -6.73
C GLY A 208 -30.59 -11.25 -7.18
N ALA A 209 -29.49 -10.89 -6.52
CA ALA A 209 -28.77 -9.67 -6.83
C ALA A 209 -28.21 -9.66 -8.26
N ARG A 210 -28.35 -8.49 -8.90
CA ARG A 210 -28.09 -8.30 -10.33
C ARG A 210 -26.84 -7.44 -10.54
N PRO A 211 -26.20 -7.56 -11.70
CA PRO A 211 -25.18 -6.61 -12.11
C PRO A 211 -25.73 -5.18 -12.11
N ALA A 212 -24.83 -4.21 -12.10
CA ALA A 212 -25.21 -2.82 -12.26
C ALA A 212 -26.02 -2.58 -13.54
N ALA A 213 -26.86 -1.54 -13.52
CA ALA A 213 -27.52 -1.06 -14.73
C ALA A 213 -26.49 -0.76 -15.84
N ALA A 214 -26.91 -1.00 -17.09
CA ALA A 214 -26.09 -0.67 -18.25
C ALA A 214 -25.73 0.82 -18.27
N GLY A 215 -24.50 1.15 -18.70
CA GLY A 215 -24.02 2.52 -18.82
C GLY A 215 -23.11 3.02 -17.70
N ARG A 216 -22.97 2.27 -16.58
CA ARG A 216 -21.97 2.59 -15.55
C ARG A 216 -20.55 2.42 -16.09
N LYS A 217 -19.65 3.32 -15.70
CA LYS A 217 -18.24 3.30 -16.10
C LYS A 217 -17.47 2.31 -15.23
N LEU A 218 -17.49 1.05 -15.66
CA LEU A 218 -16.86 -0.08 -14.97
C LEU A 218 -15.89 -0.83 -15.90
N PRO A 219 -14.77 -1.35 -15.37
CA PRO A 219 -13.90 -2.28 -16.08
C PRO A 219 -14.67 -3.51 -16.58
N ALA A 220 -14.23 -4.12 -17.67
CA ALA A 220 -14.94 -5.25 -18.29
C ALA A 220 -15.07 -6.45 -17.34
N SER A 221 -14.07 -6.71 -16.51
CA SER A 221 -14.11 -7.78 -15.51
C SER A 221 -15.10 -7.54 -14.36
N LEU A 222 -15.49 -6.27 -14.10
CA LEU A 222 -16.42 -5.90 -13.03
C LEU A 222 -17.85 -5.65 -13.52
N ARG A 223 -18.05 -5.35 -14.81
CA ARG A 223 -19.37 -5.13 -15.42
C ARG A 223 -20.40 -6.25 -15.16
N PRO A 224 -20.07 -7.54 -15.29
CA PRO A 224 -21.05 -8.61 -15.08
C PRO A 224 -21.24 -8.97 -13.61
N VAL A 225 -20.56 -8.31 -12.67
CA VAL A 225 -20.55 -8.68 -11.26
C VAL A 225 -21.75 -8.05 -10.54
N PRO A 226 -22.58 -8.86 -9.86
CA PRO A 226 -23.68 -8.38 -9.04
C PRO A 226 -23.24 -7.36 -7.99
N ALA A 227 -24.07 -6.34 -7.78
CA ALA A 227 -23.73 -5.18 -6.96
C ALA A 227 -24.79 -4.89 -5.90
N LEU A 228 -24.33 -4.49 -4.72
CA LEU A 228 -25.14 -3.91 -3.65
C LEU A 228 -24.44 -2.65 -3.14
N ASP A 229 -25.14 -1.81 -2.39
CA ASP A 229 -24.53 -0.66 -1.71
C ASP A 229 -24.42 -0.98 -0.22
N LEU A 230 -23.29 -0.62 0.38
CA LEU A 230 -23.08 -0.68 1.83
C LEU A 230 -22.99 0.73 2.38
N VAL A 231 -23.67 0.96 3.50
CA VAL A 231 -23.58 2.21 4.24
C VAL A 231 -22.72 1.99 5.48
N ALA A 232 -21.77 2.88 5.73
CA ALA A 232 -20.92 2.79 6.90
C ALA A 232 -21.77 2.90 8.18
N ASP A 233 -21.78 1.82 8.98
CA ASP A 233 -22.43 1.78 10.29
C ASP A 233 -21.65 2.60 11.32
N ARG A 234 -20.32 2.64 11.16
CA ARG A 234 -19.40 3.32 12.07
C ARG A 234 -18.35 4.09 11.29
N ILE A 235 -18.01 5.26 11.81
CA ILE A 235 -16.89 6.06 11.33
C ILE A 235 -16.06 6.43 12.55
N VAL A 236 -14.79 6.06 12.55
CA VAL A 236 -13.86 6.27 13.66
C VAL A 236 -12.70 7.12 13.19
N GLU A 237 -12.52 8.31 13.79
CA GLU A 237 -11.34 9.15 13.54
C GLU A 237 -10.10 8.57 14.23
N VAL A 238 -8.98 8.56 13.52
CA VAL A 238 -7.70 8.00 13.98
C VAL A 238 -6.58 9.04 13.90
N ASP A 239 -5.46 8.77 14.56
CA ASP A 239 -4.30 9.66 14.67
C ASP A 239 -3.31 9.60 13.50
N SER A 240 -3.70 8.91 12.43
CA SER A 240 -2.91 8.67 11.22
C SER A 240 -3.76 8.99 10.00
N LYS A 241 -3.15 9.27 8.86
CA LYS A 241 -3.83 9.40 7.54
C LYS A 241 -4.61 8.15 7.14
N ALA A 242 -4.39 7.01 7.81
CA ALA A 242 -5.08 5.76 7.60
C ALA A 242 -4.90 5.26 6.16
N SER A 243 -3.64 5.15 5.73
CA SER A 243 -3.28 4.60 4.42
C SER A 243 -3.54 3.10 4.32
N PHE A 244 -3.50 2.38 5.43
CA PHE A 244 -3.79 0.94 5.49
C PHE A 244 -4.34 0.54 6.86
N VAL A 245 -4.96 -0.64 6.95
CA VAL A 245 -5.37 -1.27 8.20
C VAL A 245 -5.25 -2.79 8.12
N SER A 246 -4.81 -3.42 9.20
CA SER A 246 -4.89 -4.87 9.39
C SER A 246 -5.45 -5.22 10.77
N PHE A 247 -5.85 -6.48 10.96
CA PHE A 247 -6.37 -6.95 12.24
C PHE A 247 -5.60 -8.18 12.73
N ASP A 248 -5.09 -8.13 13.97
CA ASP A 248 -4.32 -9.24 14.55
C ASP A 248 -5.13 -10.18 15.46
N GLY A 249 -6.45 -10.01 15.48
CA GLY A 249 -7.35 -10.68 16.41
C GLY A 249 -7.66 -9.87 17.67
N THR A 250 -6.87 -8.85 18.01
CA THR A 250 -7.06 -8.01 19.21
C THR A 250 -7.01 -6.51 18.91
N PHE A 251 -6.20 -6.09 17.95
CA PHE A 251 -5.97 -4.71 17.58
C PHE A 251 -6.20 -4.51 16.09
N LEU A 252 -6.88 -3.41 15.75
CA LEU A 252 -6.78 -2.81 14.43
C LEU A 252 -5.48 -2.00 14.36
N TRP A 253 -4.62 -2.33 13.43
CA TRP A 253 -3.33 -1.66 13.21
C TRP A 253 -3.43 -0.73 12.02
N VAL A 254 -3.34 0.58 12.25
CA VAL A 254 -3.61 1.62 11.25
C VAL A 254 -2.38 2.49 11.08
N GLY A 255 -1.89 2.64 9.85
CA GLY A 255 -0.65 3.37 9.59
C GLY A 255 -0.71 4.26 8.35
N ASP A 256 0.41 4.95 8.13
CA ASP A 256 0.55 5.97 7.10
C ASP A 256 1.62 5.62 6.09
N PHE A 257 1.30 5.90 4.82
CA PHE A 257 2.32 6.03 3.80
C PHE A 257 3.07 7.35 4.02
N VAL A 258 4.33 7.23 4.41
CA VAL A 258 5.24 8.38 4.62
C VAL A 258 6.43 8.28 3.70
N LYS A 259 6.77 9.39 3.04
CA LYS A 259 8.01 9.58 2.30
C LYS A 259 8.49 11.00 2.56
N ALA A 260 9.38 11.18 3.53
CA ALA A 260 9.76 12.52 4.00
C ALA A 260 10.53 13.34 2.96
N SER A 261 11.06 12.70 1.92
CA SER A 261 11.62 13.38 0.76
C SER A 261 10.55 14.00 -0.18
N SER A 262 9.26 13.83 0.12
CA SER A 262 8.13 14.36 -0.63
C SER A 262 7.20 15.17 0.27
N GLY A 263 6.90 16.41 -0.10
CA GLY A 263 5.97 17.27 0.63
C GLY A 263 4.55 16.68 0.70
N SER A 264 4.11 15.98 -0.36
CA SER A 264 2.78 15.34 -0.42
C SER A 264 2.64 14.14 0.51
N PHE A 265 3.76 13.52 0.91
CA PHE A 265 3.81 12.34 1.78
C PHE A 265 4.58 12.64 3.06
N ALA A 266 4.53 13.90 3.51
CA ALA A 266 5.17 14.33 4.73
C ALA A 266 4.61 13.54 5.94
N PRO A 267 5.46 13.20 6.92
CA PRO A 267 5.01 12.56 8.13
C PRO A 267 4.09 13.48 8.94
N VAL A 268 3.16 12.88 9.70
CA VAL A 268 2.33 13.65 10.63
C VAL A 268 3.22 14.22 11.72
N ALA A 269 3.04 15.51 12.04
CA ALA A 269 4.02 16.27 12.83
C ALA A 269 4.34 15.64 14.20
N HIS A 270 3.34 15.06 14.86
CA HIS A 270 3.51 14.42 16.16
C HIS A 270 4.12 13.00 16.09
N HIS A 271 4.21 12.41 14.89
CA HIS A 271 4.90 11.14 14.67
C HIS A 271 6.42 11.31 14.59
N ALA A 272 6.87 12.43 14.00
CA ALA A 272 8.29 12.69 13.70
C ALA A 272 9.18 12.93 14.94
N ARG A 273 8.58 13.22 16.10
CA ARG A 273 9.30 13.43 17.37
C ARG A 273 9.19 12.18 18.24
N ASN A 274 10.03 11.18 17.97
CA ASN A 274 9.97 9.92 18.72
C ASN A 274 11.34 9.40 19.16
N PRO A 275 11.38 8.58 20.23
CA PRO A 275 12.63 8.12 20.80
C PRO A 275 13.34 7.03 19.99
N PHE A 276 12.78 6.61 18.85
CA PHE A 276 13.34 5.59 17.99
C PHE A 276 13.97 6.16 16.72
N GLY A 277 13.90 7.48 16.49
CA GLY A 277 14.49 8.15 15.33
C GLY A 277 13.78 7.88 14.01
N TRP A 278 12.60 7.23 14.06
CA TRP A 278 11.76 7.03 12.88
C TRP A 278 10.96 8.28 12.55
N LYS A 279 10.29 8.32 11.40
CA LYS A 279 9.44 9.47 11.04
C LYS A 279 7.95 9.17 11.06
N THR A 280 7.58 7.90 11.21
CA THR A 280 6.19 7.44 11.21
C THR A 280 6.01 6.33 12.24
N TRP A 281 4.76 6.05 12.58
CA TRP A 281 4.36 4.91 13.37
C TRP A 281 3.09 4.26 12.82
N ILE A 282 2.82 3.07 13.31
CA ILE A 282 1.55 2.35 13.10
C ILE A 282 0.84 2.28 14.46
N ALA A 283 -0.40 2.74 14.48
CA ALA A 283 -1.23 2.85 15.67
C ALA A 283 -2.07 1.58 15.86
N GLY A 284 -1.99 0.96 17.04
CA GLY A 284 -2.81 -0.17 17.43
C GLY A 284 -4.00 0.28 18.28
N TYR A 285 -5.21 -0.04 17.83
CA TYR A 285 -6.47 0.24 18.51
C TYR A 285 -7.11 -1.06 18.98
N ARG A 286 -7.21 -1.26 20.30
CA ARG A 286 -7.82 -2.47 20.86
C ARG A 286 -9.30 -2.47 20.56
N VAL A 287 -9.82 -3.59 20.09
CA VAL A 287 -11.26 -3.75 19.82
C VAL A 287 -12.00 -4.54 20.90
N ASP A 288 -13.31 -4.33 20.99
CA ASP A 288 -14.23 -5.11 21.83
C ASP A 288 -14.70 -6.40 21.12
N ALA A 289 -15.70 -7.09 21.69
CA ALA A 289 -16.25 -8.33 21.13
C ALA A 289 -16.99 -8.14 19.78
N ASP A 290 -17.41 -6.92 19.46
CA ASP A 290 -18.03 -6.60 18.17
C ASP A 290 -17.00 -6.15 17.14
N GLY A 291 -15.73 -5.98 17.53
CA GLY A 291 -14.68 -5.47 16.65
C GLY A 291 -14.61 -3.94 16.58
N LEU A 292 -15.22 -3.23 17.53
CA LEU A 292 -15.17 -1.77 17.61
C LEU A 292 -13.99 -1.31 18.50
N PRO A 293 -13.22 -0.27 18.11
CA PRO A 293 -12.21 0.32 18.99
C PRO A 293 -12.77 0.72 20.37
N THR A 294 -12.19 0.14 21.42
CA THR A 294 -12.60 0.29 22.83
C THR A 294 -12.31 1.68 23.40
N THR A 295 -11.20 2.29 22.99
CA THR A 295 -10.79 3.60 23.48
C THR A 295 -11.72 4.68 22.93
N THR A 296 -12.41 5.39 23.82
CA THR A 296 -13.21 6.59 23.46
C THR A 296 -12.42 7.88 23.64
N ARG A 297 -11.19 7.79 24.17
CA ARG A 297 -10.34 8.95 24.40
C ARG A 297 -9.82 9.47 23.07
N THR A 298 -9.98 10.76 22.84
CA THR A 298 -9.43 11.44 21.67
C THR A 298 -8.41 12.48 22.09
N TYR A 299 -7.63 12.94 21.12
CA TYR A 299 -6.76 14.11 21.27
C TYR A 299 -6.68 14.88 19.96
N THR A 300 -6.25 16.13 20.06
CA THR A 300 -6.07 17.03 18.92
C THR A 300 -4.60 17.15 18.58
N PHE A 301 -4.29 17.15 17.29
CA PHE A 301 -2.94 17.29 16.78
C PHE A 301 -2.92 18.15 15.52
N ASP A 302 -1.76 18.73 15.22
CA ASP A 302 -1.53 19.48 14.00
C ASP A 302 -1.14 18.54 12.85
N ASP A 303 -1.76 18.76 11.69
CA ASP A 303 -1.39 18.21 10.40
C ASP A 303 -1.31 19.34 9.38
N ALA A 304 -0.08 19.75 9.04
CA ALA A 304 0.19 20.81 8.08
C ALA A 304 -0.56 22.13 8.38
N GLY A 305 -0.64 22.52 9.65
CA GLY A 305 -1.35 23.74 10.07
C GLY A 305 -2.85 23.57 10.29
N GLN A 306 -3.40 22.37 10.09
CA GLN A 306 -4.79 22.03 10.38
C GLN A 306 -4.89 21.23 11.69
N ALA A 307 -5.70 21.72 12.62
CA ALA A 307 -6.06 20.95 13.82
C ALA A 307 -6.98 19.77 13.44
N ARG A 308 -6.57 18.55 13.82
CA ARG A 308 -7.32 17.31 13.64
C ARG A 308 -7.58 16.65 14.98
N THR A 309 -8.69 15.93 15.10
CA THR A 309 -8.97 15.08 16.26
C THR A 309 -8.90 13.62 15.82
N GLY A 310 -8.27 12.78 16.64
CA GLY A 310 -8.19 11.34 16.42
C GLY A 310 -8.29 10.58 17.73
N ARG A 311 -8.70 9.31 17.66
CA ARG A 311 -8.66 8.43 18.83
C ARG A 311 -7.23 8.22 19.29
N ARG A 312 -7.06 8.16 20.60
CA ARG A 312 -5.80 7.83 21.23
C ARG A 312 -5.49 6.36 20.99
N PRO A 313 -4.32 6.01 20.42
CA PRO A 313 -3.93 4.61 20.26
C PRO A 313 -3.64 3.94 21.62
N ASP A 314 -3.82 2.63 21.64
CA ASP A 314 -3.48 1.77 22.78
C ASP A 314 -2.01 1.31 22.71
N ARG A 315 -1.47 1.20 21.49
CA ARG A 315 -0.09 0.78 21.21
C ARG A 315 0.47 1.51 20.00
N LEU A 316 1.79 1.67 19.96
CA LEU A 316 2.51 2.18 18.80
C LEU A 316 3.57 1.20 18.31
N LEU A 317 3.70 1.09 17.00
CA LEU A 317 4.78 0.37 16.34
C LEU A 317 5.52 1.31 15.40
N TYR A 318 6.72 1.72 15.80
CA TYR A 318 7.56 2.58 14.97
C TYR A 318 8.21 1.78 13.85
N CYS A 319 8.24 2.37 12.66
CA CYS A 319 8.74 1.70 11.47
C CYS A 319 9.38 2.69 10.50
N ARG A 320 9.99 2.11 9.45
CA ARG A 320 10.58 2.85 8.34
C ARG A 320 9.51 3.53 7.47
N GLU A 321 9.96 4.44 6.63
CA GLU A 321 9.16 5.09 5.59
C GLU A 321 8.73 4.09 4.48
N SER A 322 7.78 4.52 3.65
CA SER A 322 7.26 3.81 2.47
C SER A 322 6.54 2.50 2.76
N VAL A 323 6.02 2.33 3.98
CA VAL A 323 5.14 1.20 4.32
C VAL A 323 3.75 1.49 3.73
N GLN A 324 3.21 0.52 3.00
CA GLN A 324 1.86 0.53 2.42
C GLN A 324 0.91 -0.49 3.08
N GLY A 325 1.45 -1.40 3.90
CA GLY A 325 0.66 -2.42 4.56
C GLY A 325 1.45 -3.10 5.67
N MET A 326 0.75 -3.70 6.63
CA MET A 326 1.36 -4.50 7.68
C MET A 326 0.48 -5.67 8.08
N ALA A 327 1.07 -6.72 8.66
CA ALA A 327 0.33 -7.77 9.35
C ALA A 327 1.10 -8.29 10.56
N VAL A 328 0.40 -8.57 11.66
CA VAL A 328 0.97 -9.25 12.83
C VAL A 328 0.65 -10.75 12.73
N CYS A 329 1.67 -11.57 12.57
CA CYS A 329 1.52 -12.97 12.18
C CYS A 329 1.95 -13.95 13.28
N GLY A 330 1.54 -13.70 14.52
CA GLY A 330 1.97 -14.49 15.67
C GLY A 330 3.41 -14.19 16.06
N SER A 331 4.39 -14.94 15.57
CA SER A 331 5.80 -14.79 15.99
C SER A 331 6.60 -13.73 15.22
N TYR A 332 6.02 -13.16 14.15
CA TYR A 332 6.61 -12.10 13.33
C TYR A 332 5.60 -11.02 12.97
N VAL A 333 6.10 -9.89 12.48
CA VAL A 333 5.34 -8.81 11.85
C VAL A 333 5.90 -8.65 10.43
N ALA A 334 5.00 -8.56 9.45
CA ALA A 334 5.35 -8.31 8.05
C ALA A 334 5.00 -6.86 7.67
N LEU A 335 5.84 -6.24 6.85
CA LEU A 335 5.60 -4.93 6.25
C LEU A 335 5.67 -5.03 4.72
N SER A 336 4.66 -4.49 4.04
CA SER A 336 4.71 -4.22 2.61
C SER A 336 5.31 -2.84 2.43
N ILE A 337 6.41 -2.75 1.69
CA ILE A 337 7.11 -1.50 1.42
C ILE A 337 7.17 -1.29 -0.09
N SER A 338 6.62 -0.19 -0.55
CA SER A 338 6.49 0.11 -1.98
C SER A 338 6.52 1.61 -2.23
N TYR A 339 7.01 2.04 -3.40
CA TYR A 339 6.85 3.41 -3.88
C TYR A 339 7.14 3.51 -5.38
N GLY A 340 6.10 3.84 -6.16
CA GLY A 340 6.22 4.18 -7.57
C GLY A 340 6.85 3.08 -8.42
N ALA A 341 7.70 3.47 -9.38
CA ALA A 341 8.30 2.57 -10.38
C ALA A 341 9.45 1.69 -9.84
N MET A 342 9.44 1.38 -8.55
CA MET A 342 10.42 0.52 -7.89
C MET A 342 9.75 -0.80 -7.49
N ASN A 343 10.50 -1.89 -7.65
CA ASN A 343 10.09 -3.18 -7.10
C ASN A 343 9.88 -3.06 -5.59
N SER A 344 8.77 -3.58 -5.10
CA SER A 344 8.41 -3.52 -3.71
C SER A 344 9.22 -4.53 -2.88
N LYS A 345 9.12 -4.42 -1.57
CA LYS A 345 9.80 -5.27 -0.59
C LYS A 345 8.78 -5.76 0.43
N LEU A 346 8.80 -7.05 0.72
CA LEU A 346 8.11 -7.64 1.85
C LEU A 346 9.13 -7.94 2.95
N ALA A 347 9.07 -7.18 4.04
CA ALA A 347 10.03 -7.30 5.14
C ALA A 347 9.41 -7.99 6.35
N PHE A 348 10.13 -8.95 6.91
CA PHE A 348 9.72 -9.69 8.09
C PHE A 348 10.57 -9.30 9.30
N TYR A 349 9.92 -9.13 10.43
CA TYR A 349 10.53 -8.81 11.71
C TYR A 349 10.02 -9.76 12.78
N ARG A 350 10.85 -10.18 13.72
CA ARG A 350 10.41 -10.88 14.93
C ARG A 350 9.40 -10.01 15.68
N ASN A 351 8.28 -10.62 16.08
CA ASN A 351 7.20 -9.91 16.76
C ASN A 351 7.75 -9.27 18.06
N PRO A 352 7.69 -7.94 18.20
CA PRO A 352 8.26 -7.25 19.33
C PRO A 352 7.39 -7.32 20.59
N PHE A 353 6.11 -7.68 20.49
CA PHE A 353 5.13 -7.64 21.59
C PHE A 353 5.35 -8.70 22.68
N GLY A 354 6.23 -9.67 22.44
CA GLY A 354 6.70 -10.61 23.47
C GLY A 354 7.66 -9.99 24.49
N LYS A 355 8.12 -8.75 24.25
CA LYS A 355 8.98 -7.98 25.16
C LYS A 355 8.21 -6.78 25.71
N ALA A 356 8.60 -6.30 26.89
CA ALA A 356 8.05 -5.08 27.45
C ALA A 356 8.22 -3.90 26.49
N GLY A 357 7.13 -3.17 26.23
CA GLY A 357 7.16 -1.97 25.42
C GLY A 357 7.88 -0.82 26.12
N ARG A 358 8.42 0.11 25.34
CA ARG A 358 8.91 1.39 25.89
C ARG A 358 7.73 2.30 26.09
N GLN A 359 7.61 2.91 27.27
CA GLN A 359 6.64 3.99 27.47
C GLN A 359 7.08 5.24 26.69
N VAL A 360 6.22 5.72 25.81
CA VAL A 360 6.42 6.94 25.03
C VAL A 360 5.38 7.96 25.47
N THR A 361 5.84 9.18 25.72
CA THR A 361 4.98 10.32 25.99
C THR A 361 4.68 11.01 24.67
N CYS A 362 3.42 11.02 24.26
CA CYS A 362 2.95 11.78 23.12
C CYS A 362 2.48 13.15 23.62
N GLN A 363 3.12 14.20 23.13
CA GLN A 363 2.70 15.59 23.32
C GLN A 363 2.43 16.20 21.94
N PRO A 364 1.19 16.13 21.45
CA PRO A 364 0.80 16.82 20.23
C PRO A 364 1.07 18.32 20.37
N ALA A 365 1.54 18.95 19.28
CA ALA A 365 1.83 20.38 19.28
C ALA A 365 0.56 21.19 19.64
N GLY A 366 0.68 22.14 20.57
CA GLY A 366 -0.43 22.97 21.03
C GLY A 366 -1.31 22.35 22.14
N GLN A 367 -0.98 21.15 22.65
CA GLN A 367 -1.67 20.55 23.78
C GLN A 367 -0.85 20.60 25.09
N GLU A 368 -1.53 20.94 26.19
CA GLU A 368 -1.00 20.81 27.55
C GLU A 368 -1.01 19.34 28.01
N THR A 369 -1.99 18.57 27.54
CA THR A 369 -2.16 17.16 27.90
C THR A 369 -1.18 16.28 27.14
N THR A 370 -0.41 15.50 27.89
CA THR A 370 0.37 14.39 27.35
C THR A 370 -0.35 13.08 27.61
N PHE A 371 -0.22 12.11 26.71
CA PHE A 371 -0.60 10.74 27.00
C PHE A 371 0.60 9.81 26.89
N LYS A 372 0.59 8.75 27.69
CA LYS A 372 1.58 7.69 27.65
C LYS A 372 1.02 6.48 26.92
N VAL A 373 1.82 5.92 26.02
CA VAL A 373 1.47 4.74 25.23
C VAL A 373 2.67 3.81 25.17
N GLU A 374 2.41 2.50 25.22
CA GLU A 374 3.47 1.52 25.03
C GLU A 374 3.84 1.44 23.55
N ALA A 375 5.14 1.45 23.28
CA ALA A 375 5.65 1.44 21.92
C ALA A 375 6.79 0.45 21.71
N TRP A 376 6.87 -0.04 20.48
CA TRP A 376 7.91 -0.92 19.97
C TRP A 376 8.47 -0.38 18.65
N THR A 377 9.54 -1.00 18.15
CA THR A 377 10.18 -0.63 16.89
C THR A 377 10.37 -1.85 16.00
N LEU A 378 10.23 -1.66 14.70
CA LEU A 378 10.67 -2.58 13.67
C LEU A 378 11.92 -2.00 13.02
N ALA A 379 13.07 -2.63 13.25
CA ALA A 379 14.36 -2.13 12.78
C ALA A 379 15.33 -3.26 12.43
N GLU A 380 16.15 -3.01 11.41
CA GLU A 380 17.18 -3.94 10.90
C GLU A 380 18.09 -4.46 12.01
N GLY A 381 18.69 -3.57 12.79
CA GLY A 381 19.59 -3.93 13.89
C GLY A 381 18.90 -4.44 15.16
N VAL A 382 17.57 -4.64 15.17
CA VAL A 382 16.82 -4.98 16.39
C VAL A 382 16.08 -6.31 16.25
N ASN A 383 15.25 -6.44 15.22
CA ASN A 383 14.32 -7.56 15.10
C ASN A 383 14.04 -7.96 13.65
N TRP A 384 14.79 -7.45 12.67
CA TRP A 384 14.66 -7.92 11.29
C TRP A 384 15.01 -9.41 11.15
N LEU A 385 14.32 -10.08 10.24
CA LEU A 385 14.51 -11.50 9.92
C LEU A 385 14.91 -11.67 8.45
N GLU A 386 14.10 -11.16 7.53
CA GLU A 386 14.27 -11.38 6.09
C GLU A 386 13.58 -10.25 5.29
N THR A 387 14.02 -10.00 4.06
CA THR A 387 13.35 -9.12 3.09
C THR A 387 13.27 -9.80 1.73
N VAL A 388 12.03 -10.00 1.26
CA VAL A 388 11.75 -10.59 -0.05
C VAL A 388 11.40 -9.49 -1.05
N LYS A 389 11.95 -9.56 -2.26
CA LYS A 389 11.58 -8.66 -3.35
C LYS A 389 10.24 -9.05 -3.95
N LEU A 390 9.37 -8.08 -4.16
CA LEU A 390 8.06 -8.22 -4.79
C LEU A 390 7.97 -7.35 -6.06
N PRO A 391 6.99 -7.62 -6.97
CA PRO A 391 6.62 -6.68 -8.01
C PRO A 391 6.29 -5.29 -7.42
N ALA A 392 6.42 -4.25 -8.25
CA ALA A 392 6.11 -2.88 -7.85
C ALA A 392 4.64 -2.68 -7.48
N GLY A 393 4.41 -1.71 -6.61
CA GLY A 393 3.07 -1.34 -6.16
C GLY A 393 2.48 -2.35 -5.18
N ALA A 394 3.28 -3.13 -4.43
CA ALA A 394 2.74 -3.92 -3.33
C ALA A 394 2.08 -2.99 -2.30
N GLU A 395 0.81 -3.23 -2.03
CA GLU A 395 0.01 -2.43 -1.10
C GLU A 395 -0.26 -3.24 0.17
N ASP A 396 -1.47 -3.15 0.70
CA ASP A 396 -1.97 -3.70 1.96
C ASP A 396 -1.57 -5.17 2.25
N LEU A 397 -1.61 -5.54 3.53
CA LEU A 397 -1.31 -6.89 4.00
C LEU A 397 -2.35 -7.38 5.01
N GLU A 398 -2.73 -8.65 4.88
CA GLU A 398 -3.57 -9.32 5.87
C GLU A 398 -3.07 -10.74 6.14
N TYR A 399 -3.23 -11.21 7.38
CA TYR A 399 -2.83 -12.56 7.78
C TYR A 399 -4.02 -13.35 8.35
N ASP A 400 -4.31 -14.49 7.73
CA ASP A 400 -5.46 -15.32 8.16
C ASP A 400 -5.11 -16.34 9.26
N GLY A 401 -3.91 -16.31 9.83
CA GLY A 401 -3.43 -17.32 10.77
C GLY A 401 -2.58 -18.42 10.12
N ARG A 402 -2.52 -18.47 8.79
CA ARG A 402 -1.74 -19.43 7.99
C ARG A 402 -0.97 -18.76 6.87
N SER A 403 -1.62 -17.88 6.12
CA SER A 403 -1.14 -17.29 4.88
C SER A 403 -1.19 -15.77 4.96
N LEU A 404 -0.20 -15.15 4.32
CA LEU A 404 -0.12 -13.70 4.18
C LEU A 404 -0.64 -13.31 2.79
N TYR A 405 -1.57 -12.37 2.75
CA TYR A 405 -2.17 -11.85 1.52
C TYR A 405 -1.54 -10.51 1.20
N VAL A 406 -1.22 -10.28 -0.07
CA VAL A 406 -0.70 -8.99 -0.56
C VAL A 406 -1.32 -8.67 -1.92
N THR A 407 -1.74 -7.43 -2.09
CA THR A 407 -2.26 -6.91 -3.36
C THR A 407 -1.27 -5.95 -4.00
N PHE A 408 -1.51 -5.61 -5.26
CA PHE A 408 -0.61 -4.77 -6.05
C PHE A 408 -1.39 -3.72 -6.83
N GLU A 409 -1.09 -2.44 -6.66
CA GLU A 409 -1.70 -1.38 -7.49
C GLU A 409 -1.02 -1.26 -8.87
N GLY A 410 0.24 -1.72 -8.99
CA GLY A 410 1.07 -1.47 -10.16
C GLY A 410 0.54 -2.04 -11.48
N GLY A 411 -0.32 -3.06 -11.40
CA GLY A 411 -1.00 -3.64 -12.55
C GLY A 411 -2.05 -2.71 -13.18
N SER A 412 -2.56 -1.73 -12.41
CA SER A 412 -3.56 -0.78 -12.89
C SER A 412 -3.06 0.02 -14.11
N PRO A 413 -3.91 0.24 -15.14
CA PRO A 413 -3.56 1.07 -16.29
C PRO A 413 -3.13 2.51 -15.92
N ASN A 414 -3.57 3.01 -14.77
CA ASN A 414 -3.19 4.31 -14.23
C ASN A 414 -1.69 4.41 -13.89
N TYR A 415 -1.03 3.27 -13.63
CA TYR A 415 0.36 3.22 -13.19
C TYR A 415 1.26 2.46 -14.14
N ARG A 416 0.80 1.32 -14.67
CA ARG A 416 1.63 0.35 -15.38
C ARG A 416 2.53 0.97 -16.44
N GLN A 417 1.94 1.73 -17.38
CA GLN A 417 2.69 2.30 -18.49
C GLN A 417 3.65 3.40 -18.04
N LYS A 418 3.20 4.25 -17.10
CA LYS A 418 4.04 5.29 -16.52
C LYS A 418 5.25 4.68 -15.80
N TRP A 419 5.06 3.64 -15.00
CA TRP A 419 6.14 3.01 -14.25
C TRP A 419 7.13 2.28 -15.17
N LEU A 420 6.65 1.54 -16.17
CA LEU A 420 7.52 0.93 -17.19
C LEU A 420 8.33 1.98 -17.97
N SER A 421 7.78 3.18 -18.19
CA SER A 421 8.50 4.27 -18.85
C SER A 421 9.61 4.88 -17.98
N ILE A 422 9.43 4.88 -16.66
CA ILE A 422 10.40 5.42 -15.68
C ILE A 422 11.49 4.38 -15.40
N ASN A 423 11.10 3.12 -15.20
CA ASN A 423 11.99 2.02 -14.91
C ASN A 423 11.61 0.81 -15.79
N PRO A 424 12.23 0.63 -16.97
CA PRO A 424 11.94 -0.50 -17.86
C PRO A 424 12.27 -1.87 -17.27
N THR A 425 12.97 -1.94 -16.13
CA THR A 425 13.32 -3.17 -15.44
C THR A 425 12.40 -3.49 -14.25
N VAL A 426 11.41 -2.64 -13.99
CA VAL A 426 10.43 -2.88 -12.94
C VAL A 426 9.56 -4.09 -13.29
N SER A 427 9.31 -4.93 -12.31
CA SER A 427 8.38 -6.05 -12.45
C SER A 427 7.02 -5.64 -11.97
N ILE A 428 5.98 -5.95 -12.74
CA ILE A 428 4.59 -5.59 -12.46
C ILE A 428 3.75 -6.86 -12.57
N THR A 429 2.81 -7.03 -11.64
CA THR A 429 1.86 -8.14 -11.64
C THR A 429 0.43 -7.61 -11.70
N ASP A 430 -0.46 -8.39 -12.33
CA ASP A 430 -1.90 -8.18 -12.31
C ASP A 430 -2.60 -9.09 -11.30
N CYS A 431 -1.83 -9.79 -10.47
CA CYS A 431 -2.33 -10.76 -9.50
C CYS A 431 -2.02 -10.33 -8.08
N PHE A 432 -2.92 -10.60 -7.15
CA PHE A 432 -2.59 -10.63 -5.73
C PHE A 432 -1.87 -11.95 -5.42
N TYR A 433 -1.08 -11.97 -4.35
CA TYR A 433 -0.38 -13.17 -3.89
C TYR A 433 -0.87 -13.64 -2.54
N VAL A 434 -0.89 -14.97 -2.37
CA VAL A 434 -1.11 -15.66 -1.11
C VAL A 434 0.18 -16.41 -0.76
N LEU A 435 0.89 -15.92 0.23
CA LEU A 435 2.20 -16.43 0.63
C LEU A 435 2.05 -17.38 1.83
N ASP A 436 2.92 -18.39 1.87
CA ASP A 436 3.21 -19.17 3.08
C ASP A 436 4.48 -18.61 3.73
N PRO A 437 4.37 -17.76 4.76
CA PRO A 437 5.53 -17.10 5.35
C PRO A 437 6.52 -18.10 5.98
N ALA A 438 6.05 -19.31 6.35
CA ALA A 438 6.92 -20.35 6.87
C ALA A 438 7.84 -20.95 5.79
N LYS A 439 7.66 -20.63 4.51
CA LYS A 439 8.62 -20.95 3.45
C LYS A 439 9.69 -19.88 3.24
N GLU A 440 9.40 -18.62 3.61
CA GLU A 440 10.39 -17.53 3.54
C GLU A 440 11.29 -17.49 4.77
N LEU A 441 10.74 -17.77 5.96
CA LEU A 441 11.47 -17.64 7.23
C LEU A 441 12.28 -18.90 7.61
N ARG A 442 12.56 -19.80 6.67
CA ARG A 442 13.22 -21.09 6.91
C ARG A 442 14.74 -21.03 6.80
#